data_AF-A0A139XEZ7-F1
#
_entry.id   AF-A0A139XEZ7-F1
#
_cell.length_a   1.000
_cell.length_b   1.000
_cell.length_c   1.000
_cell.angle_alpha   90.00
_cell.angle_beta   90.00
_cell.angle_gamma   90.00
#
_symmetry.space_group_name_H-M   'P 1'
#
loop_
_entity.id
_entity.type
_entity.pdbx_description
1 polymer ?
#
loop_
_entity_poly.entity_id
_entity_poly.type
_entity_poly.pdbx_seq_one_letter_code
_entity_poly.pdbx_strand_id
1 'polypeptide(L)' 'MQLGKGKKRVKNQPVFYDEKKEKHMVGLTPTAWRKLQALAIDADLSVSECLERIIREIDND' A
#
# COMPACT_ATOMS: atom_id res chain seq x y z
N MET A 1 1.46 -15.68 1.56
CA MET A 1 0.07 -15.60 1.05
C MET A 1 0.12 -15.28 -0.44
N GLN A 2 -0.32 -16.18 -1.32
CA GLN A 2 -0.34 -15.94 -2.78
C GLN A 2 -1.64 -15.24 -3.16
N LEU A 3 -1.59 -13.95 -3.52
CA LEU A 3 -2.77 -13.20 -3.98
C LEU A 3 -2.42 -12.43 -5.26
N GLY A 4 -2.86 -12.95 -6.41
CA GLY A 4 -2.71 -12.24 -7.69
C GLY A 4 -2.43 -13.10 -8.94
N LYS A 5 -2.31 -14.43 -8.84
CA LYS A 5 -2.24 -15.27 -10.04
C LYS A 5 -3.63 -15.38 -10.69
N GLY A 6 -3.91 -14.51 -11.66
CA GLY A 6 -5.06 -14.65 -12.57
C GLY A 6 -6.14 -13.56 -12.52
N LYS A 7 -6.05 -12.56 -11.63
CA LYS A 7 -7.03 -11.46 -11.59
C LYS A 7 -6.57 -10.31 -12.47
N LYS A 8 -7.22 -10.12 -13.61
CA LYS A 8 -6.97 -9.01 -14.55
C LYS A 8 -7.15 -7.70 -13.77
N ARG A 9 -6.10 -6.88 -13.68
CA ARG A 9 -6.13 -5.57 -12.99
C ARG A 9 -7.14 -4.67 -13.72
N VAL A 10 -8.28 -4.41 -13.10
CA VAL A 10 -9.28 -3.47 -13.62
C VAL A 10 -8.94 -2.08 -13.08
N LYS A 11 -8.83 -1.10 -13.98
CA LYS A 11 -8.54 0.29 -13.61
C LYS A 11 -9.61 0.78 -12.62
N ASN A 12 -9.19 1.34 -11.49
CA ASN A 12 -10.03 1.84 -10.38
C ASN A 12 -10.74 0.80 -9.51
N GLN A 13 -10.36 -0.48 -9.57
CA GLN A 13 -10.82 -1.48 -8.59
C GLN A 13 -9.66 -1.83 -7.63
N PRO A 14 -9.83 -1.67 -6.31
CA PRO A 14 -8.88 -2.21 -5.34
C PRO A 14 -8.74 -3.73 -5.53
N VAL A 15 -7.50 -4.21 -5.69
CA VAL A 15 -7.22 -5.64 -5.93
C VAL A 15 -7.33 -6.45 -4.65
N PHE A 16 -7.10 -5.80 -3.50
CA PHE A 16 -6.95 -6.45 -2.20
C PHE A 16 -8.00 -6.01 -1.16
N TYR A 17 -8.75 -4.92 -1.40
CA TYR A 17 -9.60 -4.28 -0.38
C TYR A 17 -10.99 -3.90 -0.91
N ASP A 18 -11.95 -3.71 -0.01
CA ASP A 18 -13.36 -3.47 -0.34
C ASP A 18 -13.63 -2.00 -0.75
N GLU A 19 -12.83 -1.06 -0.20
CA GLU A 19 -13.00 0.38 -0.41
C GLU A 19 -12.15 0.96 -1.55
N LYS A 20 -12.73 1.92 -2.28
CA LYS A 20 -12.02 2.65 -3.32
C LYS A 20 -11.01 3.61 -2.68
N LYS A 21 -9.76 3.55 -3.14
CA LYS A 21 -8.71 4.48 -2.70
C LYS A 21 -9.08 5.92 -3.04
N GLU A 22 -9.15 6.77 -2.02
CA GLU A 22 -9.21 8.21 -2.17
C GLU A 22 -7.80 8.83 -2.12
N LYS A 23 -7.62 9.96 -2.80
CA LYS A 23 -6.32 10.64 -2.81
C LYS A 23 -6.17 11.49 -1.54
N HIS A 24 -5.28 11.05 -0.66
CA HIS A 24 -4.86 11.84 0.50
C HIS A 24 -3.42 12.32 0.30
N MET A 25 -3.15 13.59 0.61
CA MET A 25 -1.79 14.13 0.63
C MET A 25 -1.25 14.09 2.05
N VAL A 26 -0.12 13.42 2.25
CA VAL A 26 0.59 13.34 3.53
C VAL A 26 1.94 14.03 3.43
N GLY A 27 2.22 14.93 4.36
CA GLY A 27 3.52 15.56 4.50
C GLY A 27 4.47 14.64 5.26
N LEU A 28 5.58 14.25 4.64
CA LEU A 28 6.58 13.36 5.25
C LEU A 28 7.95 14.02 5.17
N THR A 29 8.79 13.77 6.17
CA THR A 29 10.21 14.17 6.10
C THR A 29 10.91 13.37 4.99
N PRO A 30 11.96 13.90 4.35
CA PRO A 30 12.67 13.21 3.28
C PRO A 30 13.22 11.84 3.73
N THR A 31 13.64 11.72 5.00
CA THR A 31 14.10 10.46 5.58
C THR A 31 12.97 9.44 5.69
N ALA A 32 11.79 9.86 6.16
CA ALA A 32 10.63 8.99 6.27
C ALA A 32 10.16 8.51 4.89
N TRP A 33 10.13 9.41 3.91
CA TRP A 33 9.75 9.08 2.52
C TRP A 33 10.68 8.05 1.87
N ARG A 34 12.00 8.17 2.08
CA ARG A 34 12.98 7.21 1.55
C ARG A 34 12.84 5.83 2.21
N LYS A 35 12.60 5.79 3.52
CA LYS A 35 12.34 4.54 4.24
C LYS A 35 11.06 3.87 3.75
N LEU A 36 9.98 4.64 3.57
CA LEU A 36 8.71 4.13 3.07
C LEU A 36 8.86 3.54 1.64
N GLN A 37 9.62 4.21 0.77
CA GLN A 37 9.94 3.67 -0.56
C GLN A 37 10.74 2.38 -0.48
N ALA A 38 11.76 2.30 0.38
CA ALA A 38 12.55 1.09 0.55
C ALA A 38 11.70 -0.10 1.04
N LEU A 39 10.81 0.13 2.02
CA LEU A 39 9.86 -0.87 2.51
C LEU A 39 8.88 -1.33 1.43
N ALA A 40 8.42 -0.40 0.59
CA ALA A 40 7.53 -0.73 -0.52
C ALA A 40 8.24 -1.60 -1.58
N ILE A 41 9.49 -1.28 -1.91
CA ILE A 41 10.32 -2.07 -2.85
C ILE A 41 10.57 -3.48 -2.31
N ASP A 42 10.96 -3.60 -1.03
CA ASP A 42 11.20 -4.89 -0.37
C ASP A 42 9.96 -5.80 -0.38
N ALA A 43 8.79 -5.20 -0.18
CA ALA A 43 7.52 -5.92 -0.17
C ALA A 43 6.92 -6.19 -1.57
N ASP A 44 7.55 -5.73 -2.66
CA ASP A 44 6.98 -5.70 -4.03
C ASP A 44 5.61 -5.00 -4.09
N LEU A 45 5.45 -3.93 -3.28
CA LEU A 45 4.21 -3.17 -3.14
C LEU A 45 4.37 -1.73 -3.65
N SER A 46 3.25 -1.10 -3.98
CA SER A 46 3.23 0.36 -4.16
C SER A 46 3.33 1.07 -2.80
N VAL A 47 3.92 2.27 -2.78
CA VAL A 47 4.11 3.07 -1.55
C VAL A 47 2.80 3.25 -0.77
N SER A 48 1.69 3.54 -1.46
CA SER A 48 0.37 3.66 -0.83
C SER A 48 -0.12 2.35 -0.20
N GLU A 49 0.14 1.22 -0.87
CA GLU A 49 -0.25 -0.12 -0.39
C GLU A 49 0.59 -0.54 0.82
N CYS A 50 1.87 -0.20 0.80
CA CYS A 50 2.79 -0.40 1.92
C CYS A 50 2.32 0.39 3.15
N LEU A 51 1.94 1.66 2.97
CA LEU A 51 1.40 2.50 4.04
C LEU A 51 0.09 1.93 4.62
N GLU A 52 -0.86 1.54 3.77
CA GLU A 52 -2.12 0.92 4.22
C GLU A 52 -1.88 -0.36 5.01
N ARG A 53 -0.91 -1.18 4.59
CA ARG A 53 -0.55 -2.40 5.30
C ARG A 53 0.04 -2.11 6.68
N ILE A 54 0.98 -1.18 6.78
CA ILE A 54 1.58 -0.76 8.06
C ILE A 54 0.51 -0.27 9.03
N ILE A 55 -0.41 0.58 8.57
CA ILE A 55 -1.49 1.12 9.41
C ILE A 55 -2.40 -0.01 9.94
N ARG A 56 -2.73 -1.00 9.11
CA ARG A 56 -3.56 -2.15 9.53
C ARG A 56 -2.84 -3.09 10.49
N GLU A 57 -1.52 -3.25 10.36
CA GLU A 57 -0.72 -4.00 11.32
C GLU A 57 -0.69 -3.31 12.68
N ILE A 58 -0.73 -1.97 12.71
CA ILE A 58 -0.82 -1.18 13.96
C ILE A 58 -2.23 -1.23 14.56
N ASP A 59 -3.28 -1.20 13.74
CA ASP A 59 -4.69 -1.26 14.19
C ASP A 59 -5.08 -2.63 14.77
N ASN A 60 -4.36 -3.71 14.44
CA ASN A 60 -4.60 -5.05 14.97
C ASN A 60 -3.98 -5.29 16.38
N ASP A 61 -3.61 -4.24 17.12
CA ASP A 61 -3.12 -4.29 18.52
C ASP A 61 -4.15 -3.70 19.50
#